data_AF-A0A9D7DQZ6-F1
#
_entry.id   AF-A0A9D7DQZ6-F1
#
_cell.length_a   1.000
_cell.length_b   1.000
_cell.length_c   1.000
_cell.angle_alpha   90.00
_cell.angle_beta   90.00
_cell.angle_gamma   90.00
#
_symmetry.space_group_name_H-M   'P 1'
#
loop_
_entity.id
_entity.type
_entity.pdbx_description
1 polymer ?
#
loop_
_entity_poly.entity_id
_entity_poly.type
_entity_poly.pdbx_seq_one_letter_code
_entity_poly.pdbx_strand_id
1 'polypeptide(L)'
;MIRVVAAVLLTMLSCFANPDFERGLQAYNQSDWDGAIEAWETIVAQGESSAELEFNLGNAYFRQERVDRAILHYERALKLAPGDSDARRNLLMANRAIVDQITEVPRLEILQSLENARDAMSPKSLNTMLLLFNGLLALCVGAMLYASGSVRDTLRRSSVLIAGLAVVSLLWYGWRSASAARQEAIVMTEKSDVHSSPTDDSTQLFSLHAGTKVGLGETLSGWTEITLADGRKGWIPADEIERI
;
A
#
# COMPACT_ATOMS: atom_id res chain seq x y z
N MET A 1 5.97 -11.68 42.43
CA MET A 1 6.35 -11.58 41.01
C MET A 1 5.18 -11.26 40.08
N ILE A 2 4.00 -11.89 40.22
CA ILE A 2 2.83 -11.63 39.34
C ILE A 2 2.33 -10.17 39.39
N ARG A 3 2.37 -9.52 40.57
CA ARG A 3 1.96 -8.09 40.71
C ARG A 3 2.90 -7.08 40.04
N VAL A 4 4.19 -7.40 39.91
CA VAL A 4 5.18 -6.54 39.24
C VAL A 4 5.07 -6.68 37.73
N VAL A 5 4.85 -7.91 37.24
CA VAL A 5 4.59 -8.17 35.81
C VAL A 5 3.27 -7.52 35.37
N ALA A 6 2.21 -7.59 36.20
CA ALA A 6 0.94 -6.93 35.90
C ALA A 6 1.03 -5.39 35.92
N ALA A 7 1.84 -4.81 36.81
CA ALA A 7 2.09 -3.37 36.86
C ALA A 7 2.95 -2.87 35.67
N VAL A 8 3.95 -3.65 35.25
CA VAL A 8 4.77 -3.36 34.06
C VAL A 8 3.94 -3.51 32.77
N LEU A 9 3.06 -4.50 32.70
CA LEU A 9 2.08 -4.64 31.59
C LEU A 9 1.09 -3.47 31.56
N LEU A 10 0.57 -3.02 32.72
CA LEU A 10 -0.34 -1.87 32.77
C LEU A 10 0.34 -0.54 32.40
N THR A 11 1.63 -0.35 32.72
CA THR A 11 2.38 0.84 32.30
C THR A 11 2.80 0.82 30.84
N MET A 12 2.93 -0.36 30.22
CA MET A 12 3.14 -0.49 28.78
C MET A 12 1.85 -0.27 27.96
N LEU A 13 0.68 -0.37 28.60
CA LEU A 13 -0.63 -0.12 28.00
C LEU A 13 -0.98 1.38 27.89
N SER A 14 -0.22 2.27 28.55
CA SER A 14 -0.49 3.72 28.56
C SER A 14 0.40 4.54 27.62
N CYS A 15 1.16 3.90 26.73
CA CYS A 15 2.14 4.58 25.86
C CYS A 15 2.06 4.06 24.43
N PHE A 16 0.94 4.32 23.74
CA PHE A 16 0.83 4.14 22.29
C PHE A 16 -0.06 5.19 21.61
N ALA A 17 -0.55 6.20 22.34
CA ALA A 17 -1.23 7.33 21.72
C ALA A 17 -0.19 8.43 21.46
N ASN A 18 0.16 8.64 20.19
CA ASN A 18 1.00 9.76 19.80
C ASN A 18 0.23 11.07 20.13
N PRO A 19 0.74 11.95 21.00
CA PRO A 19 0.03 13.17 21.38
C PRO A 19 -0.36 14.05 20.19
N ASP A 20 0.45 14.04 19.14
CA ASP A 20 0.19 14.79 17.91
C ASP A 20 -0.99 14.18 17.12
N PHE A 21 -1.25 12.88 17.28
CA PHE A 21 -2.40 12.23 16.65
C PHE A 21 -3.72 12.73 17.24
N GLU A 22 -3.78 12.78 18.57
CA GLU A 22 -4.94 13.32 19.30
C GLU A 22 -5.10 14.82 19.08
N ARG A 23 -3.99 15.57 19.03
CA ARG A 23 -4.00 17.00 18.66
C ARG A 23 -4.61 17.19 17.27
N GLY A 24 -4.22 16.36 16.30
CA GLY A 24 -4.76 16.41 14.95
C GLY A 24 -6.25 16.07 14.91
N LEU A 25 -6.70 15.05 15.64
CA LEU A 25 -8.13 14.71 15.77
C LEU A 25 -8.93 15.86 16.39
N GLN A 26 -8.40 16.50 17.43
CA GLN A 26 -9.05 17.63 18.08
C GLN A 26 -9.19 18.82 17.13
N ALA A 27 -8.12 19.18 16.41
CA ALA A 27 -8.12 20.25 15.42
C ALA A 27 -9.12 19.95 14.28
N TYR A 28 -9.10 18.71 13.77
CA TYR A 28 -10.03 18.25 12.74
C TYR A 28 -11.49 18.38 13.19
N ASN A 29 -11.82 17.95 14.42
CA ASN A 29 -13.16 18.08 14.98
C ASN A 29 -13.60 19.54 15.16
N GLN A 30 -12.66 20.47 15.31
CA GLN A 30 -12.90 21.91 15.37
C GLN A 30 -12.95 22.57 13.98
N SER A 31 -12.83 21.79 12.90
CA SER A 31 -12.68 22.28 11.53
C SER A 31 -11.42 23.10 11.28
N ASP A 32 -10.43 22.98 12.16
CA ASP A 32 -9.08 23.50 11.95
C ASP A 32 -8.28 22.47 11.13
N TRP A 33 -8.48 22.50 9.82
CA TRP A 33 -7.84 21.56 8.90
C TRP A 33 -6.32 21.76 8.84
N ASP A 34 -5.86 23.02 8.91
CA ASP A 34 -4.43 23.36 8.90
C ASP A 34 -3.73 22.80 10.14
N GLY A 35 -4.31 23.04 11.33
CA GLY A 35 -3.78 22.49 12.59
C GLY A 35 -3.79 20.96 12.63
N ALA A 36 -4.80 20.33 12.01
CA ALA A 36 -4.86 18.88 11.88
C ALA A 36 -3.74 18.33 10.99
N ILE A 37 -3.54 18.93 9.81
CA ILE A 37 -2.47 18.55 8.87
C ILE A 37 -1.11 18.75 9.50
N GLU A 38 -0.85 19.90 10.14
CA GLU A 38 0.44 20.18 10.80
C GLU A 38 0.77 19.12 11.86
N ALA A 39 -0.21 18.76 12.70
CA ALA A 39 -0.02 17.78 13.75
C ALA A 39 0.27 16.38 13.17
N TRP A 40 -0.50 15.95 12.17
CA TRP A 40 -0.33 14.64 11.56
C TRP A 40 0.90 14.52 10.64
N GLU A 41 1.27 15.58 9.92
CA GLU A 41 2.52 15.62 9.13
C GLU A 41 3.77 15.53 10.02
N THR A 42 3.68 16.02 11.27
CA THR A 42 4.77 15.84 12.24
C THR A 42 5.01 14.36 12.56
N ILE A 43 3.94 13.55 12.60
CA ILE A 43 4.01 12.09 12.80
C ILE A 43 4.63 11.43 11.57
N VAL A 44 4.19 11.81 10.37
CA VAL A 44 4.75 11.31 9.11
C VAL A 44 6.24 11.64 8.99
N ALA A 45 6.65 12.86 9.37
CA ALA A 45 8.05 13.30 9.37
C ALA A 45 8.94 12.50 10.34
N GLN A 46 8.37 11.91 11.39
CA GLN A 46 9.08 10.99 12.29
C GLN A 46 9.24 9.58 11.70
N GLY A 47 8.70 9.33 10.50
CA GLY A 47 8.71 8.03 9.82
C GLY A 47 7.60 7.09 10.29
N GLU A 48 6.66 7.58 11.10
CA GLU A 48 5.48 6.82 11.51
C GLU A 48 4.38 6.94 10.45
N SER A 49 3.79 5.82 10.06
CA SER A 49 2.65 5.80 9.13
C SER A 49 1.69 4.67 9.50
N SER A 50 0.39 4.98 9.47
CA SER A 50 -0.71 4.05 9.74
C SER A 50 -1.85 4.33 8.77
N ALA A 51 -2.68 3.32 8.49
CA ALA A 51 -3.81 3.50 7.58
C ALA A 51 -4.76 4.62 8.05
N GLU A 52 -4.96 4.71 9.36
CA GLU A 52 -5.81 5.74 9.98
C GLU A 52 -5.20 7.14 9.87
N LEU A 53 -3.89 7.29 10.10
CA LEU A 53 -3.17 8.55 9.94
C LEU A 53 -3.26 9.07 8.50
N GLU A 54 -2.96 8.21 7.53
CA GLU A 54 -3.02 8.54 6.11
C GLU A 54 -4.46 8.87 5.69
N PHE A 55 -5.46 8.09 6.14
CA PHE A 55 -6.86 8.38 5.85
C PHE A 55 -7.30 9.74 6.41
N ASN A 56 -6.89 10.07 7.62
CA ASN A 56 -7.19 11.32 8.30
C ASN A 56 -6.52 12.53 7.61
N LEU A 57 -5.25 12.41 7.22
CA LEU A 57 -4.56 13.41 6.39
C LEU A 57 -5.28 13.60 5.06
N GLY A 58 -5.67 12.52 4.39
CA GLY A 58 -6.43 12.58 3.14
C GLY A 58 -7.75 13.34 3.32
N ASN A 59 -8.47 13.08 4.41
CA ASN A 59 -9.68 13.80 4.76
C ASN A 59 -9.43 15.30 5.01
N ALA A 60 -8.37 15.66 5.74
CA ALA A 60 -8.07 17.07 6.00
C ALA A 60 -7.68 17.83 4.72
N TYR A 61 -6.83 17.24 3.87
CA TYR A 61 -6.47 17.82 2.58
C TYR A 61 -7.68 17.98 1.65
N PHE A 62 -8.58 17.00 1.63
CA PHE A 62 -9.80 17.08 0.84
C PHE A 62 -10.70 18.24 1.30
N ARG A 63 -10.78 18.51 2.61
CA ARG A 63 -11.54 19.64 3.18
C ARG A 63 -10.92 21.00 2.84
N GLN A 64 -9.64 21.04 2.52
CA GLN A 64 -8.96 22.24 2.00
C GLN A 64 -8.96 22.34 0.48
N GLU A 65 -9.69 21.48 -0.23
CA GLU A 65 -9.71 21.43 -1.70
C GLU A 65 -8.33 21.11 -2.33
N ARG A 66 -7.38 20.60 -1.52
CA ARG A 66 -6.08 20.08 -1.97
C ARG A 66 -6.22 18.62 -2.39
N VAL A 67 -6.95 18.43 -3.49
CA VAL A 67 -7.43 17.11 -3.95
C VAL A 67 -6.28 16.16 -4.31
N ASP A 68 -5.18 16.68 -4.86
CA ASP A 68 -3.95 15.96 -5.18
C ASP A 68 -3.32 15.28 -3.96
N ARG A 69 -3.15 16.03 -2.87
CA ARG A 69 -2.64 15.52 -1.59
C ARG A 69 -3.64 14.56 -0.96
N ALA A 70 -4.94 14.85 -1.06
CA ALA A 70 -5.97 13.94 -0.58
C ALA A 70 -5.89 12.57 -1.25
N ILE A 71 -5.75 12.53 -2.58
CA ILE A 71 -5.61 11.29 -3.36
C ILE A 71 -4.37 10.51 -2.91
N LEU A 72 -3.21 11.18 -2.78
CA LEU A 72 -1.98 10.55 -2.31
C LEU A 72 -2.17 9.84 -0.97
N HIS A 73 -2.74 10.54 0.01
CA HIS A 73 -2.91 9.99 1.35
C HIS A 73 -3.99 8.89 1.40
N TYR A 74 -5.06 8.98 0.61
CA TYR A 74 -6.01 7.87 0.49
C TYR A 74 -5.41 6.62 -0.17
N GLU A 75 -4.58 6.79 -1.19
CA GLU A 75 -3.87 5.67 -1.82
C GLU A 75 -2.87 5.03 -0.83
N ARG A 76 -2.14 5.84 -0.04
CA ARG A 76 -1.28 5.35 1.06
C ARG A 76 -2.08 4.58 2.12
N ALA A 77 -3.24 5.11 2.51
CA ALA A 77 -4.13 4.44 3.45
C ALA A 77 -4.57 3.06 2.92
N LEU A 78 -4.97 2.97 1.64
CA LEU A 78 -5.36 1.71 0.99
C LEU A 78 -4.19 0.75 0.79
N LYS A 79 -2.97 1.25 0.62
CA LYS A 79 -1.76 0.41 0.59
C LYS A 79 -1.52 -0.28 1.93
N LEU A 80 -1.84 0.39 3.04
CA LEU A 80 -1.74 -0.14 4.40
C LEU A 80 -2.94 -1.00 4.80
N ALA A 81 -4.15 -0.59 4.39
CA ALA A 81 -5.42 -1.27 4.64
C ALA A 81 -6.26 -1.38 3.35
N PRO A 82 -5.98 -2.37 2.48
CA PRO A 82 -6.68 -2.54 1.20
C PRO A 82 -8.20 -2.73 1.32
N GLY A 83 -8.66 -3.24 2.46
CA GLY A 83 -10.08 -3.47 2.77
C GLY A 83 -10.83 -2.24 3.30
N ASP A 84 -10.19 -1.07 3.42
CA ASP A 84 -10.84 0.14 3.92
C ASP A 84 -11.83 0.70 2.88
N SER A 85 -13.12 0.45 3.12
CA SER A 85 -14.19 0.90 2.24
C SER A 85 -14.40 2.42 2.27
N ASP A 86 -14.10 3.07 3.39
CA ASP A 86 -14.26 4.51 3.54
C ASP A 86 -13.15 5.25 2.79
N ALA A 87 -11.90 4.80 2.93
CA ALA A 87 -10.78 5.30 2.14
C ALA A 87 -11.03 5.14 0.64
N ARG A 88 -11.53 3.97 0.20
CA ARG A 88 -11.88 3.70 -1.21
C ARG A 88 -12.97 4.62 -1.73
N ARG A 89 -14.02 4.86 -0.94
CA ARG A 89 -15.11 5.77 -1.30
C ARG A 89 -14.61 7.21 -1.41
N ASN A 90 -13.81 7.66 -0.46
CA ASN A 90 -13.30 9.03 -0.44
C ASN A 90 -12.28 9.26 -1.57
N LEU A 91 -11.42 8.29 -1.87
CA LEU A 91 -10.56 8.29 -3.05
C LEU A 91 -11.37 8.41 -4.35
N LEU A 92 -12.46 7.66 -4.48
CA LEU A 92 -13.35 7.77 -5.64
C LEU A 92 -13.97 9.17 -5.77
N MET A 93 -14.34 9.81 -4.65
CA MET A 93 -14.83 11.18 -4.66
C MET A 93 -13.73 12.17 -5.07
N ALA A 94 -12.52 12.03 -4.54
CA ALA A 94 -11.38 12.88 -4.89
C ALA A 94 -10.99 12.74 -6.37
N ASN A 95 -10.95 11.52 -6.90
CA ASN A 95 -10.68 11.25 -8.31
C ASN A 95 -11.75 11.80 -9.27
N ARG A 96 -12.97 12.08 -8.79
CA ARG A 96 -14.00 12.75 -9.61
C ARG A 96 -13.82 14.27 -9.65
N ALA A 97 -13.06 14.83 -8.72
CA ALA A 97 -12.80 16.27 -8.62
C ALA A 97 -11.58 16.71 -9.43
N ILE A 98 -10.70 15.79 -9.82
CA ILE A 98 -9.54 16.11 -10.68
C ILE A 98 -9.94 16.27 -12.15
N VAL A 99 -9.12 17.04 -12.88
CA VAL A 99 -9.32 17.32 -14.32
C VAL A 99 -9.17 16.04 -15.15
N ASP A 100 -8.15 15.26 -14.85
CA ASP A 100 -7.80 14.09 -15.63
C ASP A 100 -8.64 12.88 -15.20
N GLN A 101 -9.76 12.66 -15.89
CA GLN A 101 -10.58 11.46 -15.70
C GLN A 101 -10.00 10.29 -16.50
N ILE A 102 -8.86 9.76 -16.04
CA ILE A 102 -8.30 8.52 -16.60
C ILE A 102 -9.14 7.37 -16.07
N THR A 103 -10.16 6.97 -16.83
CA THR A 103 -10.98 5.81 -16.48
C THR A 103 -10.13 4.56 -16.49
N GLU A 104 -9.95 3.95 -15.31
CA GLU A 104 -9.50 2.57 -15.26
C GLU A 104 -10.46 1.72 -16.09
N VAL A 105 -9.90 0.90 -16.98
CA VAL A 105 -10.69 0.02 -17.84
C VAL A 105 -11.62 -0.80 -16.95
N PRO A 106 -12.97 -0.71 -17.12
CA PRO A 106 -13.90 -1.37 -16.22
C PRO A 106 -13.65 -2.87 -16.21
N ARG A 107 -13.07 -3.36 -15.11
CA ARG A 107 -12.93 -4.80 -14.85
C ARG A 107 -14.31 -5.36 -14.57
N LEU A 108 -14.59 -6.55 -15.12
CA LEU A 108 -15.84 -7.30 -14.89
C LEU A 108 -16.15 -7.37 -13.38
N GLU A 109 -17.43 -7.23 -12.98
CA GLU A 109 -17.86 -7.19 -11.57
C GLU A 109 -17.41 -8.42 -10.75
N ILE A 110 -17.31 -9.58 -11.40
CA ILE A 110 -16.80 -10.82 -10.79
C ILE A 110 -15.33 -10.68 -10.41
N LEU A 111 -14.53 -10.00 -11.24
CA LEU A 111 -13.12 -9.75 -10.97
C LEU A 111 -12.95 -8.76 -9.81
N GLN A 112 -13.78 -7.71 -9.74
CA GLN A 112 -13.78 -6.79 -8.60
C GLN A 112 -14.17 -7.47 -7.29
N SER A 113 -15.16 -8.37 -7.33
CA SER A 113 -15.59 -9.15 -6.16
C SER A 113 -14.49 -10.10 -5.67
N LEU A 114 -13.74 -10.70 -6.60
CA LEU A 114 -12.61 -11.57 -6.29
C LEU A 114 -11.41 -10.78 -5.73
N GLU A 115 -11.16 -9.57 -6.25
CA GLU A 115 -10.15 -8.65 -5.74
C GLU A 115 -10.49 -8.17 -4.32
N ASN A 116 -11.74 -7.76 -4.08
CA ASN A 116 -12.21 -7.41 -2.74
C ASN A 116 -12.10 -8.58 -1.76
N ALA A 117 -12.38 -9.82 -2.19
CA ALA A 117 -12.17 -11.01 -1.37
C ALA A 117 -10.67 -11.30 -1.11
N ARG A 118 -9.80 -11.03 -2.09
CA ARG A 118 -8.34 -11.15 -1.98
C ARG A 118 -7.73 -10.08 -1.05
N ASP A 119 -8.29 -8.87 -1.07
CA ASP A 119 -7.82 -7.70 -0.34
C ASP A 119 -8.45 -7.57 1.06
N ALA A 120 -9.58 -8.26 1.31
CA ALA A 120 -10.14 -8.47 2.64
C ALA A 120 -9.15 -9.22 3.56
N MET A 121 -8.25 -10.02 3.00
CA MET A 121 -7.07 -10.50 3.72
C MET A 121 -5.92 -9.51 3.52
N SER A 122 -5.53 -8.81 4.59
CA SER A 122 -4.34 -7.95 4.58
C SER A 122 -3.15 -8.72 4.00
N PRO A 123 -2.35 -8.13 3.08
CA PRO A 123 -1.17 -8.78 2.50
C PRO A 123 -0.22 -9.37 3.55
N LYS A 124 -0.13 -8.72 4.72
CA LYS A 124 0.66 -9.20 5.87
C LYS A 124 0.07 -10.47 6.47
N SER A 125 -1.25 -10.54 6.66
CA SER A 125 -1.93 -11.70 7.27
C SER A 125 -1.82 -12.97 6.43
N LEU A 126 -1.94 -12.85 5.10
CA LEU A 126 -1.77 -13.98 4.19
C LEU A 126 -0.33 -14.50 4.21
N ASN A 127 0.65 -13.59 4.22
CA ASN A 127 2.08 -13.95 4.29
C ASN A 127 2.44 -14.64 5.61
N THR A 128 1.92 -14.15 6.74
CA THR A 128 2.11 -14.80 8.04
C THR A 128 1.48 -16.19 8.06
N MET A 129 0.28 -16.35 7.52
CA MET A 129 -0.40 -17.66 7.44
C MET A 129 0.39 -18.64 6.56
N LEU A 130 0.93 -18.18 5.43
CA LEU A 130 1.73 -19.01 4.52
C LEU A 130 3.06 -19.42 5.16
N LEU A 131 3.69 -18.53 5.94
CA LEU A 131 4.91 -18.82 6.69
C LEU A 131 4.67 -19.87 7.78
N LEU A 132 3.58 -19.73 8.54
CA LEU A 132 3.17 -20.70 9.55
C LEU A 132 2.86 -22.07 8.94
N PHE A 133 2.18 -22.08 7.78
CA PHE A 133 1.90 -23.31 7.04
C PHE A 133 3.19 -24.00 6.57
N ASN A 134 4.15 -23.25 6.03
CA ASN A 134 5.46 -23.80 5.65
C ASN A 134 6.27 -24.30 6.85
N GLY A 135 6.22 -23.58 7.98
CA GLY A 135 6.84 -24.02 9.24
C GLY A 135 6.25 -25.34 9.74
N LEU A 136 4.92 -25.50 9.67
CA LEU A 136 4.23 -26.75 10.02
C LEU A 136 4.62 -27.90 9.07
N LEU A 137 4.68 -27.64 7.77
CA LEU A 137 5.15 -28.62 6.79
C LEU A 137 6.60 -29.05 7.05
N ALA A 138 7.50 -28.13 7.38
CA ALA A 138 8.88 -28.42 7.73
C ALA A 138 8.98 -29.26 9.01
N LEU A 139 8.14 -28.97 10.02
CA LEU A 139 8.00 -29.78 11.24
C LEU A 139 7.52 -31.20 10.94
N CYS A 140 6.51 -31.33 10.05
CA CYS A 140 6.05 -32.63 9.59
C CYS A 140 7.20 -33.41 8.95
N VAL A 141 7.92 -32.81 7.98
CA VAL A 141 9.09 -33.41 7.31
C VAL A 141 10.19 -33.81 8.31
N GLY A 142 10.50 -32.93 9.27
CA GLY A 142 11.46 -33.19 10.34
C GLY A 142 11.07 -34.41 11.18
N ALA A 143 9.80 -34.50 11.60
CA ALA A 143 9.27 -35.65 12.32
C ALA A 143 9.31 -36.94 11.48
N MET A 144 9.16 -36.85 10.15
CA MET A 144 9.29 -38.01 9.25
C MET A 144 10.71 -38.57 9.20
N LEU A 145 11.74 -37.73 9.31
CA LEU A 145 13.15 -38.18 9.28
C LEU A 145 13.49 -39.06 10.49
N TYR A 146 12.78 -38.90 11.61
CA TYR A 146 12.92 -39.72 12.82
C TYR A 146 11.98 -40.93 12.88
N ALA A 147 11.04 -41.07 11.92
CA ALA A 147 10.08 -42.17 11.89
C ALA A 147 10.68 -43.46 11.28
N SER A 148 10.38 -44.62 11.88
CA SER A 148 10.82 -45.95 11.43
C SER A 148 9.62 -46.84 11.03
N GLY A 149 9.88 -47.91 10.26
CA GLY A 149 8.86 -48.89 9.84
C GLY A 149 8.06 -48.53 8.58
N SER A 150 6.91 -49.18 8.34
CA SER A 150 6.05 -48.98 7.14
C SER A 150 5.49 -47.56 7.00
N VAL A 151 5.48 -46.83 8.11
CA VAL A 151 5.12 -45.41 8.20
C VAL A 151 6.12 -44.55 7.39
N ARG A 152 7.40 -44.96 7.29
CA ARG A 152 8.46 -44.23 6.56
C ARG A 152 8.21 -44.12 5.05
N ASP A 153 7.74 -45.19 4.41
CA ASP A 153 7.53 -45.21 2.95
C ASP A 153 6.27 -44.43 2.53
N THR A 154 5.23 -44.45 3.36
CA THR A 154 4.03 -43.62 3.15
C THR A 154 4.38 -42.15 3.35
N LEU A 155 5.12 -41.83 4.41
CA LEU A 155 5.61 -40.48 4.70
C LEU A 155 6.54 -39.93 3.59
N ARG A 156 7.41 -40.76 2.99
CA ARG A 156 8.29 -40.38 1.87
C ARG A 156 7.52 -40.01 0.60
N ARG A 157 6.37 -40.65 0.34
CA ARG A 157 5.53 -40.28 -0.82
C ARG A 157 4.77 -38.98 -0.56
N SER A 158 4.31 -38.79 0.67
CA SER A 158 3.67 -37.55 1.11
C SER A 158 4.64 -36.35 1.15
N SER A 159 5.93 -36.57 1.43
CA SER A 159 6.93 -35.49 1.48
C SER A 159 7.20 -34.83 0.13
N VAL A 160 7.09 -35.57 -0.99
CA VAL A 160 7.20 -35.02 -2.34
C VAL A 160 6.03 -34.08 -2.66
N LEU A 161 4.81 -34.47 -2.26
CA LEU A 161 3.62 -33.63 -2.41
C LEU A 161 3.70 -32.36 -1.54
N ILE A 162 4.16 -32.51 -0.30
CA ILE A 162 4.39 -31.41 0.64
C ILE A 162 5.45 -30.43 0.10
N ALA A 163 6.58 -30.94 -0.40
CA ALA A 163 7.62 -30.11 -1.01
C ALA A 163 7.10 -29.39 -2.26
N GLY A 164 6.29 -30.06 -3.09
CA GLY A 164 5.61 -29.44 -4.23
C GLY A 164 4.71 -28.29 -3.82
N LEU A 165 3.87 -28.48 -2.79
CA LEU A 165 3.00 -27.44 -2.24
C LEU A 165 3.80 -26.25 -1.66
N ALA A 166 4.90 -26.53 -0.96
CA ALA A 166 5.79 -25.49 -0.44
C ALA A 166 6.41 -24.66 -1.57
N VAL A 167 6.90 -25.31 -2.65
CA VAL A 167 7.45 -24.62 -3.83
C VAL A 167 6.39 -23.75 -4.50
N VAL A 168 5.17 -24.26 -4.71
CA VAL A 168 4.07 -23.46 -5.27
C VAL A 168 3.75 -22.26 -4.38
N SER A 169 3.75 -22.43 -3.05
CA SER A 169 3.54 -21.34 -2.10
C SER A 169 4.64 -20.28 -2.16
N LEU A 170 5.91 -20.68 -2.29
CA LEU A 170 7.06 -19.78 -2.42
C LEU A 170 7.06 -19.04 -3.76
N LEU A 171 6.71 -19.72 -4.85
CA LEU A 171 6.54 -19.11 -6.16
C LEU A 171 5.40 -18.08 -6.15
N TRP A 172 4.29 -18.42 -5.50
CA TRP A 172 3.18 -17.48 -5.35
C TRP A 172 3.56 -16.26 -4.50
N TYR A 173 4.29 -16.46 -3.40
CA TYR A 173 4.84 -15.39 -2.58
C TYR A 173 5.80 -14.50 -3.37
N GLY A 174 6.76 -15.09 -4.10
CA GLY A 174 7.72 -14.38 -4.93
C GLY A 174 7.05 -13.58 -6.05
N TRP A 175 6.09 -14.18 -6.75
CA TRP A 175 5.32 -13.50 -7.80
C TRP A 175 4.48 -12.35 -7.23
N ARG A 176 3.82 -12.55 -6.08
CA ARG A 176 3.05 -11.49 -5.42
C ARG A 176 3.95 -10.34 -4.95
N SER A 177 5.10 -10.66 -4.36
CA SER A 177 6.10 -9.68 -3.93
C SER A 177 6.66 -8.89 -5.11
N ALA A 178 7.00 -9.56 -6.22
CA ALA A 178 7.46 -8.91 -7.44
C ALA A 178 6.37 -8.04 -8.09
N SER A 179 5.11 -8.49 -8.03
CA SER A 179 3.97 -7.73 -8.56
C SER A 179 3.60 -6.52 -7.69
N ALA A 180 3.83 -6.60 -6.38
CA ALA A 180 3.66 -5.51 -5.43
C ALA A 180 4.78 -4.45 -5.52
N ALA A 181 5.83 -4.69 -6.31
CA ALA A 181 6.94 -3.76 -6.50
C ALA A 181 6.65 -2.68 -7.55
N ARG A 182 5.44 -2.66 -8.15
CA ARG A 182 5.02 -1.54 -9.00
C ARG A 182 4.93 -0.29 -8.12
N GLN A 183 5.88 0.61 -8.31
CA GLN A 183 5.88 1.90 -7.63
C GLN A 183 4.87 2.79 -8.33
N GLU A 184 4.02 3.42 -7.55
CA GLU A 184 3.00 4.35 -8.04
C GLU A 184 3.29 5.72 -7.43
N ALA A 185 2.88 6.77 -8.13
CA ALA A 185 3.01 8.15 -7.69
C ALA A 185 1.79 8.97 -8.10
N ILE A 186 1.62 10.10 -7.43
CA ILE A 186 0.64 11.12 -7.77
C ILE A 186 1.38 12.35 -8.29
N VAL A 187 0.90 12.92 -9.40
CA VAL A 187 1.38 14.21 -9.92
C VAL A 187 0.95 15.32 -8.97
N MET A 188 1.90 16.15 -8.51
CA MET A 188 1.66 17.22 -7.53
C MET A 188 1.62 18.62 -8.15
N THR A 189 2.09 18.76 -9.38
CA THR A 189 2.06 20.03 -10.10
C THR A 189 0.73 20.24 -10.80
N GLU A 190 0.19 21.46 -10.76
CA GLU A 190 -1.10 21.81 -11.38
C GLU A 190 -1.19 21.34 -12.84
N LYS A 191 -0.12 21.55 -13.59
CA LYS A 191 0.05 21.05 -14.94
C LYS A 191 1.50 20.62 -15.14
N SER A 192 1.67 19.37 -15.57
CA SER A 192 2.94 18.78 -15.92
C SER A 192 2.94 18.34 -17.38
N ASP A 193 4.00 18.67 -18.10
CA ASP A 193 4.14 18.29 -19.50
C ASP A 193 4.92 16.97 -19.60
N VAL A 194 4.33 16.00 -20.27
CA VAL A 194 4.89 14.65 -20.43
C VAL A 194 5.64 14.56 -21.74
N HIS A 195 6.88 14.12 -21.65
CA HIS A 195 7.85 14.15 -22.73
C HIS A 195 8.11 12.77 -23.34
N SER A 196 8.54 12.74 -24.61
CA SER A 196 8.92 11.50 -25.29
C SER A 196 10.26 10.93 -24.83
N SER A 197 11.13 11.74 -24.22
CA SER A 197 12.47 11.36 -23.79
C SER A 197 12.90 12.17 -22.56
N PRO A 198 13.85 11.67 -21.73
CA PRO A 198 14.29 12.33 -20.50
C PRO A 198 15.26 13.49 -20.77
N THR A 199 14.81 14.46 -21.58
CA THR A 199 15.60 15.62 -22.01
C THR A 199 14.68 16.81 -22.24
N ASP A 200 15.12 18.00 -21.85
CA ASP A 200 14.35 19.25 -21.93
C ASP A 200 13.92 19.59 -23.38
N ASP A 201 14.72 19.21 -24.39
CA ASP A 201 14.44 19.49 -25.81
C ASP A 201 13.47 18.50 -26.48
N SER A 202 12.93 17.53 -25.73
CA SER A 202 12.11 16.47 -26.31
C SER A 202 10.67 16.92 -26.59
N THR A 203 10.02 16.24 -27.53
CA THR A 203 8.64 16.55 -27.91
C THR A 203 7.69 16.23 -26.77
N GLN A 204 6.88 17.24 -26.40
CA GLN A 204 5.75 17.06 -25.51
C GLN A 204 4.70 16.16 -26.16
N LEU A 205 4.32 15.08 -25.47
CA LEU A 205 3.32 14.11 -25.92
C LEU A 205 1.91 14.50 -25.49
N PHE A 206 1.76 14.88 -24.21
CA PHE A 206 0.51 15.32 -23.59
C PHE A 206 0.81 16.05 -22.28
N SER A 207 -0.20 16.63 -21.63
CA SER A 207 -0.09 17.19 -20.29
C SER A 207 -0.91 16.37 -19.30
N LEU A 208 -0.43 16.32 -18.06
CA LEU A 208 -1.14 15.78 -16.89
C LEU A 208 -1.38 16.88 -15.88
N HIS A 209 -2.36 16.70 -15.03
CA HIS A 209 -2.74 17.62 -13.97
C HIS A 209 -2.57 16.99 -12.59
N ALA A 210 -2.52 17.85 -11.58
CA ALA A 210 -2.38 17.45 -10.19
C ALA A 210 -3.44 16.41 -9.77
N GLY A 211 -3.03 15.44 -8.96
CA GLY A 211 -3.85 14.34 -8.49
C GLY A 211 -3.91 13.12 -9.43
N THR A 212 -3.31 13.20 -10.62
CA THR A 212 -3.27 12.05 -11.54
C THR A 212 -2.35 10.95 -11.01
N LYS A 213 -2.88 9.73 -10.88
CA LYS A 213 -2.08 8.55 -10.54
C LYS A 213 -1.31 8.02 -11.74
N VAL A 214 -0.02 7.78 -11.54
CA VAL A 214 0.90 7.25 -12.54
C VAL A 214 1.71 6.09 -11.97
N GLY A 215 1.95 5.06 -12.79
CA GLY A 215 2.91 4.01 -12.48
C GLY A 215 4.33 4.49 -12.82
N LEU A 216 5.30 4.22 -11.94
CA LEU A 216 6.69 4.60 -12.12
C LEU A 216 7.51 3.50 -12.80
N GLY A 217 8.36 3.91 -13.73
CA GLY A 217 9.36 3.09 -14.41
C GLY A 217 10.78 3.50 -14.02
N GLU A 218 11.66 3.60 -15.01
CA GLU A 218 13.06 3.97 -14.78
C GLU A 218 13.21 5.48 -14.49
N THR A 219 14.14 5.82 -13.60
CA THR A 219 14.54 7.22 -13.36
C THR A 219 15.91 7.46 -13.98
N LEU A 220 16.03 8.45 -14.87
CA LEU A 220 17.25 8.83 -15.57
C LEU A 220 17.45 10.35 -15.47
N SER A 221 18.59 10.79 -14.93
CA SER A 221 19.03 12.19 -14.95
C SER A 221 17.97 13.20 -14.44
N GLY A 222 17.22 12.86 -13.40
CA GLY A 222 16.16 13.72 -12.83
C GLY A 222 14.77 13.54 -13.46
N TRP A 223 14.66 12.73 -14.51
CA TRP A 223 13.40 12.36 -15.14
C TRP A 223 12.95 10.98 -14.70
N THR A 224 11.64 10.74 -14.63
CA THR A 224 11.09 9.41 -14.36
C THR A 224 10.12 9.01 -15.47
N GLU A 225 10.27 7.79 -15.98
CA GLU A 225 9.32 7.21 -16.91
C GLU A 225 8.02 6.92 -16.15
N ILE A 226 6.91 7.35 -16.71
CA ILE A 226 5.58 7.10 -16.17
C ILE A 226 4.74 6.27 -17.13
N THR A 227 3.85 5.47 -16.57
CA THR A 227 2.84 4.71 -17.30
C THR A 227 1.45 5.02 -16.74
N LEU A 228 0.55 5.47 -17.59
CA LEU A 228 -0.85 5.73 -17.24
C LEU A 228 -1.67 4.44 -17.22
N ALA A 229 -2.83 4.47 -16.55
CA ALA A 229 -3.75 3.33 -16.49
C ALA A 229 -4.30 2.90 -17.86
N ASP A 230 -4.32 3.81 -18.84
CA ASP A 230 -4.70 3.55 -20.23
C ASP A 230 -3.56 2.94 -21.09
N GLY A 231 -2.35 2.82 -20.52
CA GLY A 231 -1.17 2.24 -21.17
C GLY A 231 -0.26 3.25 -21.87
N ARG A 232 -0.60 4.54 -21.92
CA ARG A 232 0.31 5.57 -22.42
C ARG A 232 1.53 5.70 -21.52
N LYS A 233 2.67 6.02 -22.14
CA LYS A 233 3.96 6.20 -21.46
C LYS A 233 4.59 7.53 -21.84
N GLY A 234 5.45 8.03 -20.97
CA GLY A 234 6.29 9.19 -21.23
C GLY A 234 7.17 9.52 -20.03
N TRP A 235 7.88 10.63 -20.10
CA TRP A 235 8.83 11.08 -19.07
C TRP A 235 8.32 12.35 -18.41
N ILE A 236 8.45 12.43 -17.09
CA ILE A 236 8.09 13.58 -16.26
C ILE A 236 9.27 13.93 -15.34
N PRO A 237 9.49 15.21 -14.98
CA PRO A 237 10.46 15.56 -13.95
C PRO A 237 10.14 14.88 -12.62
N ALA A 238 11.14 14.32 -11.94
CA ALA A 238 10.95 13.50 -10.76
C ALA A 238 10.48 14.30 -9.52
N ASP A 239 10.65 15.61 -9.52
CA ASP A 239 10.22 16.56 -8.49
C ASP A 239 8.74 16.97 -8.61
N GLU A 240 8.10 16.71 -9.75
CA GLU A 240 6.68 17.00 -9.99
C GLU A 240 5.74 15.87 -9.52
N ILE A 241 6.31 14.76 -9.03
CA ILE A 241 5.59 13.56 -8.61
C ILE A 241 5.96 13.17 -7.18
N GLU A 242 4.98 12.65 -6.44
CA GLU A 242 5.22 12.09 -5.10
C GLU A 242 4.79 10.63 -5.03
N ARG A 243 5.65 9.78 -4.46
CA ARG A 243 5.43 8.34 -4.38
C ARG A 243 4.38 7.98 -3.34
N ILE A 244 3.58 6.96 -3.66
CA ILE A 244 2.62 6.30 -2.76
C ILE A 244 3.34 5.29 -1.87
#